data_AF-A0A2E7SHG0-F1
#
_entry.id   AF-A0A2E7SHG0-F1
#
_cell.length_a   1.000
_cell.length_b   1.000
_cell.length_c   1.000
_cell.angle_alpha   90.00
_cell.angle_beta   90.00
_cell.angle_gamma   90.00
#
_symmetry.space_group_name_H-M   'P 1'
#
loop_
_entity.id
_entity.type
_entity.pdbx_description
1 polymer ?
#
loop_
_entity_poly.entity_id
_entity_poly.type
_entity_poly.pdbx_seq_one_letter_code
_entity_poly.pdbx_strand_id
1 'polypeptide(L)'
;MNWLAQQGKLDSDWVELLDYSGTDSKTLSGWQALVGMANNGRAPSIEDVGNITSLPIEWWAPFSPDLFLKMTELSDGREKLLSGEISWAAAIFRPPGEEHSIPGIGAIEHPGTPTELISRLERILHGIESDSNLIGVGELSDLQNALLAVSKDQSPHTGNTHPLIGWLLQPVDKWPEFNASEITMGAPEVSIRIAARKSGFHPGLREKIQRRL
;
A
#
# COMPACT_ATOMS: atom_id res chain seq x y z
N MET A 1 -14.66 18.41 11.04
CA MET A 1 -14.12 19.48 10.18
C MET A 1 -13.82 20.78 10.92
N ASN A 2 -14.54 21.09 12.00
CA ASN A 2 -14.28 22.25 12.89
C ASN A 2 -12.82 22.42 13.35
N TRP A 3 -12.04 21.35 13.49
CA TRP A 3 -10.64 21.46 13.89
C TRP A 3 -9.73 22.10 12.80
N LEU A 4 -10.05 21.93 11.51
CA LEU A 4 -9.31 22.60 10.41
C LEU A 4 -9.68 24.09 10.31
N ALA A 5 -10.95 24.43 10.57
CA ALA A 5 -11.37 25.82 10.68
C ALA A 5 -10.77 26.52 11.91
N GLN A 6 -10.68 25.83 13.04
CA GLN A 6 -10.00 26.34 14.23
C GLN A 6 -8.50 26.59 14.01
N GLN A 7 -7.88 25.88 13.06
CA GLN A 7 -6.50 26.12 12.63
C GLN A 7 -6.35 27.16 11.51
N GLY A 8 -7.46 27.77 11.07
CA GLY A 8 -7.48 28.73 9.94
C GLY A 8 -7.09 28.10 8.61
N LYS A 9 -7.14 26.77 8.50
CA LYS A 9 -6.78 26.00 7.30
C LYS A 9 -7.96 25.78 6.36
N LEU A 10 -9.19 26.02 6.85
CA LEU A 10 -10.42 25.95 6.09
C LEU A 10 -11.33 27.11 6.52
N ASP A 11 -11.99 27.75 5.57
CA ASP A 11 -13.05 28.73 5.87
C ASP A 11 -14.23 28.03 6.57
N SER A 12 -14.87 28.72 7.50
CA SER A 12 -16.09 28.24 8.15
C SER A 12 -17.22 27.98 7.15
N ASP A 13 -17.28 28.76 6.06
CA ASP A 13 -18.29 28.59 5.01
C ASP A 13 -18.07 27.28 4.24
N TRP A 14 -16.81 26.87 4.06
CA TRP A 14 -16.45 25.58 3.47
C TRP A 14 -16.74 24.42 4.42
N VAL A 15 -16.59 24.62 5.73
CA VAL A 15 -16.97 23.60 6.74
C VAL A 15 -18.47 23.36 6.70
N GLU A 16 -19.28 24.41 6.65
CA GLU A 16 -20.73 24.28 6.52
C GLU A 16 -21.13 23.62 5.20
N LEU A 17 -20.52 23.98 4.07
CA LEU A 17 -20.79 23.36 2.75
C LEU A 17 -20.44 21.87 2.69
N LEU A 18 -19.32 21.46 3.30
CA LEU A 18 -18.88 20.06 3.33
C LEU A 18 -19.70 19.23 4.33
N ASP A 19 -20.11 19.81 5.45
CA ASP A 19 -21.03 19.16 6.40
C ASP A 19 -22.47 19.12 5.84
N TYR A 20 -22.87 20.07 4.98
CA TYR A 20 -24.17 20.07 4.26
C TYR A 20 -24.21 19.16 3.04
N SER A 21 -23.05 18.77 2.48
CA SER A 21 -23.00 17.73 1.46
C SER A 21 -23.33 16.37 2.09
N GLY A 22 -24.62 16.14 2.33
CA GLY A 22 -25.20 14.89 2.80
C GLY A 22 -25.04 13.76 1.78
N THR A 23 -23.81 13.42 1.44
CA THR A 23 -23.45 12.37 0.52
C THR A 23 -22.42 11.49 1.19
N ASP A 24 -22.75 10.20 1.22
CA ASP A 24 -21.92 9.01 1.41
C ASP A 24 -20.69 8.99 0.47
N SER A 25 -19.90 10.05 0.46
CA SER A 25 -18.73 10.16 -0.37
C SER A 25 -17.61 9.42 0.34
N LYS A 26 -17.44 8.14 -0.01
CA LYS A 26 -16.30 7.31 0.40
C LYS A 26 -14.97 8.06 0.25
N THR A 27 -14.86 8.92 -0.76
CA THR A 27 -13.72 9.81 -0.98
C THR A 27 -13.54 10.82 0.17
N LEU A 28 -14.60 11.51 0.59
CA LEU A 28 -14.52 12.46 1.71
C LEU A 28 -14.22 11.74 3.03
N SER A 29 -14.91 10.63 3.30
CA SER A 29 -14.67 9.81 4.50
C SER A 29 -13.25 9.26 4.53
N GLY A 30 -12.74 8.78 3.40
CA GLY A 30 -11.36 8.30 3.25
C GLY A 30 -10.36 9.41 3.49
N TRP A 31 -10.58 10.59 2.90
CA TRP A 31 -9.69 11.74 3.10
C TRP A 31 -9.69 12.22 4.55
N GLN A 32 -10.85 12.33 5.19
CA GLN A 32 -10.97 12.68 6.61
C GLN A 32 -10.27 11.66 7.50
N ALA A 33 -10.39 10.36 7.18
CA ALA A 33 -9.70 9.31 7.92
C ALA A 33 -8.18 9.42 7.77
N LEU A 34 -7.69 9.63 6.56
CA LEU A 34 -6.27 9.84 6.26
C LEU A 34 -5.68 11.06 6.99
N VAL A 35 -6.38 12.20 6.96
CA VAL A 35 -5.99 13.41 7.70
C VAL A 35 -5.99 13.17 9.21
N GLY A 36 -6.98 12.44 9.72
CA GLY A 36 -7.05 12.07 11.14
C GLY A 36 -5.89 11.17 11.57
N MET A 37 -5.45 10.24 10.70
CA MET A 37 -4.24 9.44 10.92
C MET A 37 -3.00 10.32 10.97
N ALA A 38 -2.79 11.14 9.94
CA ALA A 38 -1.58 11.93 9.77
C ALA A 38 -1.37 12.96 10.90
N ASN A 39 -2.43 13.65 11.30
CA ASN A 39 -2.29 14.78 12.23
C ASN A 39 -2.50 14.42 13.70
N ASN A 40 -3.35 13.41 13.97
CA ASN A 40 -3.78 13.11 15.34
C ASN A 40 -3.38 11.70 15.79
N GLY A 41 -2.67 10.94 14.94
CA GLY A 41 -2.32 9.55 15.23
C GLY A 41 -3.54 8.64 15.42
N ARG A 42 -4.71 9.02 14.88
CA ARG A 42 -5.94 8.24 15.02
C ARG A 42 -5.76 6.89 14.32
N ALA A 43 -5.81 5.79 15.05
CA ALA A 43 -5.81 4.46 14.43
C ALA A 43 -7.07 4.28 13.55
N PRO A 44 -6.93 3.86 12.28
CA PRO A 44 -8.07 3.64 11.40
C PRO A 44 -8.84 2.38 11.79
N SER A 45 -10.17 2.42 11.64
CA SER A 45 -11.01 1.22 11.57
C SER A 45 -10.80 0.49 10.24
N ILE A 46 -11.28 -0.75 10.13
CA ILE A 46 -11.20 -1.52 8.87
C ILE A 46 -12.02 -0.85 7.75
N GLU A 47 -13.12 -0.17 8.10
CA GLU A 47 -13.88 0.66 7.16
C GLU A 47 -13.09 1.90 6.72
N ASP A 48 -12.42 2.58 7.65
CA ASP A 48 -11.53 3.70 7.32
C ASP A 48 -10.45 3.27 6.32
N VAL A 49 -9.81 2.10 6.51
CA VAL A 49 -8.81 1.58 5.56
C VAL A 49 -9.44 1.37 4.17
N GLY A 50 -10.65 0.83 4.09
CA GLY A 50 -11.38 0.65 2.83
C GLY A 50 -11.69 1.98 2.12
N ASN A 51 -12.02 3.02 2.89
CA ASN A 51 -12.27 4.35 2.34
C ASN A 51 -10.95 5.03 1.91
N ILE A 52 -9.88 4.92 2.69
CA ILE A 52 -8.55 5.48 2.38
C ILE A 52 -7.98 4.87 1.09
N THR A 53 -8.08 3.54 0.95
CA THR A 53 -7.54 2.82 -0.22
C THR A 53 -8.33 3.07 -1.51
N SER A 54 -9.49 3.73 -1.43
CA SER A 54 -10.22 4.24 -2.61
C SER A 54 -9.70 5.59 -3.14
N LEU A 55 -8.81 6.25 -2.40
CA LEU A 55 -8.15 7.48 -2.80
C LEU A 55 -6.97 7.19 -3.75
N PRO A 56 -6.46 8.21 -4.47
CA PRO A 56 -5.23 8.07 -5.24
C PRO A 56 -4.10 7.46 -4.41
N ILE A 57 -3.41 6.45 -4.96
CA ILE A 57 -2.35 5.71 -4.25
C ILE A 57 -1.27 6.61 -3.67
N GLU A 58 -0.92 7.68 -4.38
CA GLU A 58 0.09 8.65 -3.93
C GLU A 58 -0.31 9.41 -2.66
N TRP A 59 -1.60 9.43 -2.29
CA TRP A 59 -2.06 10.08 -1.07
C TRP A 59 -1.89 9.21 0.16
N TRP A 60 -1.98 7.89 0.03
CA TRP A 60 -1.99 6.99 1.19
C TRP A 60 -0.83 6.00 1.23
N ALA A 61 -0.04 5.90 0.17
CA ALA A 61 1.14 5.02 0.12
C ALA A 61 2.09 5.18 1.33
N PRO A 62 2.41 6.38 1.84
CA PRO A 62 3.24 6.55 3.04
C PRO A 62 2.70 5.83 4.28
N PHE A 63 1.39 5.64 4.36
CA PHE A 63 0.71 4.95 5.46
C PHE A 63 0.41 3.49 5.12
N SER A 64 0.68 3.06 3.88
CA SER A 64 0.34 1.71 3.40
C SER A 64 0.90 0.58 4.26
N PRO A 65 2.13 0.66 4.83
CA PRO A 65 2.62 -0.37 5.72
C PRO A 65 1.73 -0.57 6.96
N ASP A 66 1.38 0.51 7.65
CA ASP A 66 0.53 0.48 8.84
C ASP A 66 -0.90 0.05 8.51
N LEU A 67 -1.45 0.58 7.41
CA LEU A 67 -2.78 0.20 6.92
C LEU A 67 -2.84 -1.30 6.62
N PHE A 68 -1.84 -1.84 5.92
CA PHE A 68 -1.77 -3.26 5.60
C PHE A 68 -1.64 -4.11 6.87
N LEU A 69 -0.71 -3.76 7.77
CA LEU A 69 -0.52 -4.46 9.03
C LEU A 69 -1.82 -4.51 9.83
N LYS A 70 -2.53 -3.37 9.94
CA LYS A 70 -3.84 -3.29 10.60
C LYS A 70 -4.86 -4.27 10.00
N MET A 71 -4.93 -4.36 8.67
CA MET A 71 -5.82 -5.31 7.99
C MET A 71 -5.44 -6.77 8.29
N THR A 72 -4.15 -7.08 8.46
CA THR A 72 -3.69 -8.43 8.81
C THR A 72 -3.98 -8.84 10.26
N GLU A 73 -4.28 -7.90 11.15
CA GLU A 73 -4.53 -8.17 12.57
C GLU A 73 -5.93 -8.75 12.79
N LEU A 74 -6.94 -8.16 12.16
CA LEU A 74 -8.35 -8.48 12.39
C LEU A 74 -8.94 -9.39 11.30
N SER A 75 -9.93 -10.22 11.66
CA SER A 75 -10.52 -11.20 10.74
C SER A 75 -11.24 -10.56 9.56
N ASP A 76 -12.00 -9.48 9.80
CA ASP A 76 -12.69 -8.68 8.79
C ASP A 76 -11.70 -7.97 7.84
N GLY A 77 -10.56 -7.50 8.37
CA GLY A 77 -9.46 -6.96 7.59
C GLY A 77 -8.86 -8.01 6.64
N ARG A 78 -8.61 -9.22 7.14
CA ARG A 78 -8.10 -10.33 6.31
C ARG A 78 -9.09 -10.73 5.22
N GLU A 79 -10.37 -10.81 5.54
CA GLU A 79 -11.42 -11.09 4.56
C GLU A 79 -11.43 -10.04 3.44
N LYS A 80 -11.31 -8.76 3.78
CA LYS A 80 -11.17 -7.67 2.79
C LYS A 80 -9.90 -7.75 1.96
N LEU A 81 -8.76 -8.14 2.55
CA LEU A 81 -7.52 -8.36 1.80
C LEU A 81 -7.68 -9.50 0.78
N LEU A 82 -8.40 -10.55 1.14
CA LEU A 82 -8.61 -11.73 0.27
C LEU A 82 -9.64 -11.48 -0.84
N SER A 83 -10.61 -10.60 -0.59
CA SER A 83 -11.68 -10.29 -1.55
C SER A 83 -11.46 -9.00 -2.34
N GLY A 84 -10.47 -8.18 -1.98
CA GLY A 84 -10.23 -6.87 -2.56
C GLY A 84 -9.23 -6.86 -3.72
N GLU A 85 -9.38 -5.86 -4.60
CA GLU A 85 -8.50 -5.58 -5.74
C GLU A 85 -7.74 -4.27 -5.49
N ILE A 86 -6.86 -4.28 -4.49
CA ILE A 86 -6.03 -3.11 -4.12
C ILE A 86 -4.59 -3.45 -4.47
N SER A 87 -3.93 -2.59 -5.26
CA SER A 87 -2.51 -2.69 -5.63
C SER A 87 -1.57 -2.36 -4.46
N TRP A 88 -1.62 -3.16 -3.39
CA TRP A 88 -0.80 -3.03 -2.19
C TRP A 88 0.70 -3.04 -2.49
N ALA A 89 1.16 -3.82 -3.46
CA ALA A 89 2.56 -3.84 -3.88
C ALA A 89 3.01 -2.46 -4.38
N ALA A 90 2.20 -1.78 -5.18
CA ALA A 90 2.52 -0.43 -5.66
C ALA A 90 2.54 0.62 -4.53
N ALA A 91 1.78 0.39 -3.45
CA ALA A 91 1.75 1.26 -2.29
C ALA A 91 2.92 1.00 -1.34
N ILE A 92 3.18 -0.27 -1.01
CA ILE A 92 4.13 -0.73 0.01
C ILE A 92 5.56 -0.79 -0.52
N PHE A 93 5.76 -1.20 -1.78
CA PHE A 93 7.09 -1.37 -2.39
C PHE A 93 7.70 -0.04 -2.84
N ARG A 94 7.96 0.80 -1.83
CA ARG A 94 8.55 2.12 -1.96
C ARG A 94 9.77 2.23 -1.05
N PRO A 95 10.82 2.96 -1.49
CA PRO A 95 12.03 3.07 -0.71
C PRO A 95 11.79 4.00 0.48
N PRO A 96 12.57 3.86 1.56
CA PRO A 96 12.52 4.81 2.65
C PRO A 96 12.89 6.21 2.13
N GLY A 97 12.13 7.23 2.54
CA GLY A 97 12.35 8.61 2.13
C GLY A 97 11.70 9.03 0.80
N GLU A 98 10.93 8.15 0.13
CA GLU A 98 10.16 8.57 -1.05
C GLU A 98 9.14 9.64 -0.62
N GLU A 99 9.23 10.85 -1.19
CA GLU A 99 8.38 11.97 -0.79
C GLU A 99 7.00 11.90 -1.46
N HIS A 100 5.97 12.16 -0.66
CA HIS A 100 4.57 12.22 -1.06
C HIS A 100 3.95 13.54 -0.65
N SER A 101 3.26 14.19 -1.58
CA SER A 101 2.49 15.41 -1.31
C SER A 101 1.01 15.06 -1.12
N ILE A 102 0.52 15.19 0.11
CA ILE A 102 -0.86 14.82 0.45
C ILE A 102 -1.71 16.08 0.65
N PRO A 103 -2.85 16.21 -0.05
CA PRO A 103 -3.74 17.37 0.10
C PRO A 103 -4.19 17.58 1.55
N GLY A 104 -3.91 18.78 2.08
CA GLY A 104 -4.29 19.18 3.44
C GLY A 104 -3.34 18.71 4.55
N ILE A 105 -2.32 17.91 4.24
CA ILE A 105 -1.30 17.45 5.20
C ILE A 105 0.07 18.04 4.85
N GLY A 106 0.48 17.98 3.58
CA GLY A 106 1.79 18.44 3.12
C GLY A 106 2.70 17.27 2.68
N ALA A 107 4.00 17.51 2.70
CA ALA A 107 5.00 16.49 2.35
C ALA A 107 5.17 15.48 3.49
N ILE A 108 5.16 14.20 3.16
CA ILE A 108 5.47 13.10 4.06
C ILE A 108 6.36 12.09 3.32
N GLU A 109 7.25 11.45 4.06
CA GLU A 109 8.13 10.42 3.51
C GLU A 109 7.53 9.03 3.71
N HIS A 110 7.69 8.17 2.71
CA HIS A 110 7.38 6.76 2.84
C HIS A 110 8.39 6.09 3.79
N PRO A 111 7.97 5.28 4.78
CA PRO A 111 8.87 4.67 5.77
C PRO A 111 9.72 3.53 5.20
N GLY A 112 9.39 3.06 4.00
CA GLY A 112 9.99 1.89 3.37
C GLY A 112 9.14 0.64 3.54
N THR A 113 9.53 -0.45 2.90
CA THR A 113 8.85 -1.73 3.00
C THR A 113 9.26 -2.46 4.30
N PRO A 114 8.31 -2.80 5.21
CA PRO A 114 8.67 -3.51 6.43
C PRO A 114 9.03 -4.98 6.18
N THR A 115 10.05 -5.47 6.87
CA THR A 115 10.55 -6.84 6.74
C THR A 115 9.65 -7.87 7.42
N GLU A 116 8.86 -7.49 8.44
CA GLU A 116 7.93 -8.40 9.12
C GLU A 116 6.75 -8.87 8.26
N LEU A 117 6.50 -8.25 7.10
CA LEU A 117 5.37 -8.58 6.22
C LEU A 117 5.36 -10.03 5.76
N ILE A 118 6.53 -10.64 5.55
CA ILE A 118 6.63 -12.04 5.13
C ILE A 118 5.86 -12.95 6.09
N SER A 119 6.09 -12.80 7.40
CA SER A 119 5.43 -13.62 8.42
C SER A 119 3.91 -13.39 8.50
N ARG A 120 3.46 -12.17 8.18
CA ARG A 120 2.03 -11.83 8.14
C ARG A 120 1.36 -12.47 6.92
N LEU A 121 2.00 -12.38 5.75
CA LEU A 121 1.54 -12.95 4.49
C LEU A 121 1.50 -14.47 4.56
N GLU A 122 2.53 -15.12 5.10
CA GLU A 122 2.56 -16.58 5.33
C GLU A 122 1.34 -17.05 6.11
N ARG A 123 0.97 -16.32 7.16
CA ARG A 123 -0.18 -16.66 8.01
C ARG A 123 -1.52 -16.44 7.32
N ILE A 124 -1.66 -15.40 6.47
CA ILE A 124 -2.89 -15.13 5.72
C ILE A 124 -3.09 -16.15 4.61
N LEU A 125 -2.03 -16.49 3.88
CA LEU A 125 -2.05 -17.42 2.76
C LEU A 125 -2.08 -18.89 3.20
N HIS A 126 -1.80 -19.17 4.48
CA HIS A 126 -1.81 -20.54 4.99
C HIS A 126 -3.18 -21.19 4.84
N GLY A 127 -3.22 -22.33 4.13
CA GLY A 127 -4.45 -23.11 3.93
C GLY A 127 -5.38 -22.56 2.84
N ILE A 128 -4.97 -21.50 2.13
CA ILE A 128 -5.67 -21.05 0.93
C ILE A 128 -5.26 -21.95 -0.24
N GLU A 129 -6.25 -22.51 -0.92
CA GLU A 129 -6.03 -23.34 -2.10
C GLU A 129 -5.58 -22.48 -3.28
N SER A 130 -4.66 -23.02 -4.09
CA SER A 130 -4.06 -22.31 -5.22
C SER A 130 -5.09 -21.94 -6.31
N ASP A 131 -6.24 -22.61 -6.35
CA ASP A 131 -7.36 -22.38 -7.28
C ASP A 131 -8.53 -21.61 -6.64
N SER A 132 -8.32 -20.98 -5.48
CA SER A 132 -9.37 -20.18 -4.86
C SER A 132 -9.81 -19.01 -5.76
N ASN A 133 -11.11 -18.75 -5.83
CA ASN A 133 -11.67 -17.63 -6.61
C ASN A 133 -11.55 -16.26 -5.89
N LEU A 134 -10.66 -16.17 -4.89
CA LEU A 134 -10.47 -14.97 -4.08
C LEU A 134 -9.50 -14.02 -4.80
N ILE A 135 -10.04 -12.90 -5.30
CA ILE A 135 -9.33 -11.95 -6.17
C ILE A 135 -8.03 -11.43 -5.52
N GLY A 136 -8.04 -11.19 -4.21
CA GLY A 136 -6.89 -10.65 -3.49
C GLY A 136 -5.74 -11.63 -3.27
N VAL A 137 -5.95 -12.93 -3.50
CA VAL A 137 -4.90 -13.94 -3.31
C VAL A 137 -3.72 -13.73 -4.26
N GLY A 138 -3.98 -13.28 -5.50
CA GLY A 138 -2.93 -12.95 -6.46
C GLY A 138 -2.00 -11.86 -5.92
N GLU A 139 -2.56 -10.75 -5.44
CA GLU A 139 -1.80 -9.62 -4.91
C GLU A 139 -1.00 -10.01 -3.66
N LEU A 140 -1.62 -10.74 -2.72
CA LEU A 140 -0.95 -11.20 -1.51
C LEU A 140 0.19 -12.19 -1.81
N SER A 141 -0.01 -13.07 -2.79
CA SER A 141 1.03 -13.99 -3.26
C SER A 141 2.17 -13.25 -3.92
N ASP A 142 1.87 -12.24 -4.72
CA ASP A 142 2.88 -11.40 -5.38
C ASP A 142 3.71 -10.61 -4.36
N LEU A 143 3.06 -10.03 -3.34
CA LEU A 143 3.74 -9.39 -2.21
C LEU A 143 4.72 -10.37 -1.53
N GLN A 144 4.25 -11.57 -1.20
CA GLN A 144 5.05 -12.58 -0.51
C GLN A 144 6.23 -13.04 -1.38
N ASN A 145 5.98 -13.36 -2.65
CA ASN A 145 6.99 -13.84 -3.57
C ASN A 145 8.08 -12.79 -3.82
N ALA A 146 7.70 -11.52 -3.98
CA ALA A 146 8.66 -10.42 -4.15
C ALA A 146 9.56 -10.26 -2.92
N LEU A 147 8.99 -10.27 -1.71
CA LEU A 147 9.71 -10.18 -0.45
C LEU A 147 10.65 -11.40 -0.22
N LEU A 148 10.19 -12.61 -0.56
CA LEU A 148 11.02 -13.81 -0.50
C LEU A 148 12.16 -13.79 -1.52
N ALA A 149 11.92 -13.29 -2.74
CA ALA A 149 12.94 -13.18 -3.76
C ALA A 149 14.05 -12.19 -3.35
N VAL A 150 13.68 -10.98 -2.91
CA VAL A 150 14.68 -9.97 -2.49
C VAL A 150 15.47 -10.43 -1.27
N SER A 151 14.82 -11.04 -0.27
CA SER A 151 15.47 -11.50 0.96
C SER A 151 16.47 -12.64 0.72
N LYS A 152 16.27 -13.43 -0.34
CA LYS A 152 17.16 -14.51 -0.78
C LYS A 152 18.18 -14.08 -1.84
N ASP A 153 18.18 -12.80 -2.23
CA ASP A 153 18.94 -12.27 -3.37
C ASP A 153 18.71 -13.08 -4.67
N GLN A 154 17.46 -13.47 -4.90
CA GLN A 154 17.02 -14.21 -6.08
C GLN A 154 16.29 -13.29 -7.06
N SER A 155 16.36 -13.62 -8.35
CA SER A 155 15.51 -13.00 -9.36
C SER A 155 14.03 -13.27 -9.05
N PRO A 156 13.16 -12.26 -9.18
CA PRO A 156 11.74 -12.43 -8.91
C PRO A 156 11.09 -13.34 -9.97
N HIS A 157 10.03 -14.03 -9.56
CA HIS A 157 9.15 -14.75 -10.48
C HIS A 157 8.16 -13.80 -11.14
N THR A 158 7.54 -14.25 -12.24
CA THR A 158 6.40 -13.57 -12.86
C THR A 158 5.25 -13.48 -11.86
N GLY A 159 4.70 -12.28 -11.66
CA GLY A 159 3.57 -12.06 -10.77
C GLY A 159 2.22 -12.47 -11.36
N ASN A 160 1.23 -12.62 -10.50
CA ASN A 160 -0.15 -12.92 -10.82
C ASN A 160 -0.96 -11.67 -11.22
N THR A 161 -0.77 -10.55 -10.53
CA THR A 161 -1.48 -9.28 -10.80
C THR A 161 -0.75 -8.42 -11.82
N HIS A 162 0.59 -8.50 -11.84
CA HIS A 162 1.42 -7.87 -12.85
C HIS A 162 2.72 -8.70 -13.06
N PRO A 163 3.11 -9.02 -14.30
CA PRO A 163 4.24 -9.91 -14.61
C PRO A 163 5.55 -9.42 -13.98
N LEU A 164 5.75 -8.11 -13.92
CA LEU A 164 6.98 -7.48 -13.40
C LEU A 164 6.92 -7.05 -11.93
N ILE A 165 5.85 -7.35 -11.20
CA ILE A 165 5.63 -6.83 -9.83
C ILE A 165 6.80 -7.12 -8.87
N GLY A 166 7.41 -8.30 -8.97
CA GLY A 166 8.52 -8.68 -8.10
C GLY A 166 9.78 -7.87 -8.32
N TRP A 167 9.93 -7.20 -9.47
CA TRP A 167 11.03 -6.27 -9.72
C TRP A 167 10.94 -5.01 -8.87
N LEU A 168 9.74 -4.60 -8.41
CA LEU A 168 9.56 -3.44 -7.55
C LEU A 168 10.34 -3.52 -6.23
N LEU A 169 10.81 -4.70 -5.80
CA LEU A 169 11.67 -4.85 -4.62
C LEU A 169 13.13 -5.19 -4.94
N GLN A 170 13.50 -5.26 -6.22
CA GLN A 170 14.87 -5.55 -6.63
C GLN A 170 15.66 -4.26 -6.84
N PRO A 171 16.99 -4.25 -6.63
CA PRO A 171 17.85 -3.12 -7.00
C PRO A 171 17.66 -2.76 -8.48
N VAL A 172 17.46 -1.48 -8.78
CA VAL A 172 17.15 -1.00 -10.14
C VAL A 172 18.24 -1.32 -11.15
N ASP A 173 19.49 -1.45 -10.70
CA ASP A 173 20.65 -1.86 -11.49
C ASP A 173 20.61 -3.33 -11.92
N LYS A 174 19.82 -4.17 -11.23
CA LYS A 174 19.60 -5.59 -11.60
C LYS A 174 18.41 -5.80 -12.53
N TRP A 175 17.59 -4.77 -12.80
CA TRP A 175 16.41 -4.91 -13.64
C TRP A 175 16.83 -5.15 -15.10
N PRO A 176 16.25 -6.14 -15.80
CA PRO A 176 16.47 -6.30 -17.22
C PRO A 176 15.75 -5.19 -18.00
N GLU A 177 16.04 -5.09 -19.29
CA GLU A 177 15.26 -4.25 -20.19
C GLU A 177 13.89 -4.89 -20.43
N PHE A 178 12.83 -4.19 -20.01
CA PHE A 178 11.45 -4.61 -20.23
C PHE A 178 10.91 -3.99 -21.51
N ASN A 179 10.12 -4.74 -22.27
CA ASN A 179 9.42 -4.18 -23.41
C ASN A 179 8.12 -3.47 -22.97
N ALA A 180 7.61 -2.57 -23.82
CA ALA A 180 6.41 -1.77 -23.48
C ALA A 180 5.19 -2.63 -23.15
N SER A 181 5.02 -3.79 -23.82
CA SER A 181 3.91 -4.70 -23.56
C SER A 181 4.00 -5.34 -22.18
N GLU A 182 5.19 -5.69 -21.70
CA GLU A 182 5.40 -6.23 -20.36
C GLU A 182 5.15 -5.18 -19.28
N ILE A 183 5.50 -3.91 -19.56
CA ILE A 183 5.30 -2.80 -18.62
C ILE A 183 3.82 -2.49 -18.43
N THR A 184 3.01 -2.51 -19.48
CA THR A 184 1.59 -2.11 -19.42
C THR A 184 0.62 -3.26 -19.15
N MET A 185 1.12 -4.48 -18.95
CA MET A 185 0.29 -5.66 -18.73
C MET A 185 -0.03 -5.85 -17.25
N GLY A 186 -1.31 -5.84 -16.88
CA GLY A 186 -1.75 -6.10 -15.50
C GLY A 186 -2.05 -4.81 -14.72
N ALA A 187 -1.76 -4.81 -13.42
CA ALA A 187 -2.09 -3.74 -12.49
C ALA A 187 -1.48 -2.37 -12.88
N PRO A 188 -2.29 -1.34 -13.20
CA PRO A 188 -1.79 -0.04 -13.68
C PRO A 188 -0.85 0.67 -12.71
N GLU A 189 -1.07 0.58 -11.40
CA GLU A 189 -0.25 1.24 -10.40
C GLU A 189 1.16 0.63 -10.34
N VAL A 190 1.27 -0.67 -10.59
CA VAL A 190 2.57 -1.36 -10.74
C VAL A 190 3.24 -0.91 -12.03
N SER A 191 2.50 -0.86 -13.15
CA SER A 191 3.01 -0.38 -14.45
C SER A 191 3.64 1.01 -14.36
N ILE A 192 2.99 1.95 -13.66
CA ILE A 192 3.50 3.31 -13.45
C ILE A 192 4.87 3.29 -12.76
N ARG A 193 5.03 2.49 -11.70
CA ARG A 193 6.30 2.39 -10.97
C ARG A 193 7.39 1.72 -11.80
N ILE A 194 7.05 0.65 -12.53
CA ILE A 194 7.98 -0.04 -13.42
C ILE A 194 8.47 0.90 -14.53
N ALA A 195 7.55 1.60 -15.20
CA ALA A 195 7.88 2.58 -16.24
C ALA A 195 8.78 3.70 -15.72
N ALA A 196 8.57 4.15 -14.48
CA ALA A 196 9.38 5.16 -13.81
C ALA A 196 10.70 4.61 -13.22
N ARG A 197 10.99 3.31 -13.36
CA ARG A 197 12.12 2.61 -12.72
C ARG A 197 12.23 2.88 -11.22
N LYS A 198 11.09 2.96 -10.53
CA LYS A 198 11.01 3.20 -9.09
C LYS A 198 10.93 1.88 -8.32
N SER A 199 12.02 1.53 -7.64
CA SER A 199 12.10 0.36 -6.76
C SER A 199 11.93 0.76 -5.29
N GLY A 200 11.25 -0.09 -4.53
CA GLY A 200 11.21 -0.09 -3.08
C GLY A 200 12.37 -0.79 -2.39
N PHE A 201 13.37 -1.24 -3.14
CA PHE A 201 14.54 -1.91 -2.56
C PHE A 201 15.27 -1.01 -1.54
N HIS A 202 15.58 -1.59 -0.38
CA HIS A 202 16.58 -1.08 0.55
C HIS A 202 17.34 -2.25 1.21
N PRO A 203 18.58 -2.05 1.69
CA PRO A 203 19.42 -3.12 2.22
C PRO A 203 18.79 -3.94 3.35
N GLY A 204 17.97 -3.30 4.19
CA GLY A 204 17.26 -3.94 5.30
C GLY A 204 16.37 -5.13 4.88
N LEU A 205 15.91 -5.18 3.61
CA LEU A 205 15.12 -6.32 3.10
C LEU A 205 15.91 -7.64 3.00
N ARG A 206 17.24 -7.57 3.02
CA ARG A 206 18.14 -8.74 3.01
C ARG A 206 18.66 -9.10 4.38
N GLU A 207 18.44 -8.26 5.39
CA GLU A 207 18.87 -8.56 6.73
C GLU A 207 18.03 -9.70 7.28
N LYS A 208 18.70 -10.81 7.65
CA LYS A 208 18.02 -11.92 8.30
C LYS A 208 17.44 -11.37 9.60
N ILE A 209 16.13 -11.50 9.78
CA ILE A 209 15.49 -11.32 11.09
C ILE A 209 16.14 -12.32 12.03
N GLN A 210 17.14 -11.88 12.79
CA GLN A 210 17.66 -12.64 13.92
C GLN A 210 16.50 -12.71 14.91
N ARG A 211 15.78 -13.84 14.92
CA ARG A 211 14.85 -14.16 16.00
C ARG A 211 15.68 -14.09 17.28
N ARG A 212 15.45 -13.05 18.10
CA ARG A 212 15.89 -13.08 19.50
C ARG A 212 15.16 -14.25 20.14
N LEU A 213 15.91 -15.31 20.42
CA LEU A 213 15.50 -16.44 21.24
C LEU A 213 15.34 -15.99 22.69
#